data_AF-A0A9D6XMK9-F1
#
_entry.id   AF-A0A9D6XMK9-F1
#
_cell.length_a   1.000
_cell.length_b   1.000
_cell.length_c   1.000
_cell.angle_alpha   90.00
_cell.angle_beta   90.00
_cell.angle_gamma   90.00
#
_symmetry.space_group_name_H-M   'P 1'
#
loop_
_entity.id
_entity.type
_entity.pdbx_description
1 polymer ?
#
loop_
_entity_poly.entity_id
_entity_poly.type
_entity_poly.pdbx_seq_one_letter_code
_entity_poly.pdbx_strand_id
1 'polypeptide(L)'
;MDYELTLWLQGLIPRQFDTVLSIFSILGTFEIASLALAGLFYWLWRQKKIAWSFLFFFFVLHVIEILGKFFLAHPSPPPSLVRFTFPIDLPTIKVTTSYSFPSGHVSRITYLVVLGIFLWRKKAWFVLLSLAFLILMAITRVYLGEHWASDVIGGLVLGSISGWLALLYYKNHAE
;
A
#
# COMPACT_ATOMS: atom_id res chain seq x y z
N MET A 1 -1.01 9.65 20.63
CA MET A 1 -2.06 9.79 19.60
C MET A 1 -2.24 8.50 18.82
N ASP A 2 -1.20 7.98 18.15
CA ASP A 2 -1.30 6.72 17.38
C ASP A 2 -1.79 5.53 18.21
N TYR A 3 -1.25 5.35 19.42
CA TYR A 3 -1.66 4.29 20.34
C TYR A 3 -3.16 4.30 20.67
N GLU A 4 -3.69 5.46 21.08
CA GLU A 4 -5.11 5.64 21.40
C GLU A 4 -6.01 5.39 20.19
N LEU A 5 -5.59 5.86 19.01
CA LEU A 5 -6.34 5.64 17.78
C LEU A 5 -6.40 4.15 17.42
N THR A 6 -5.30 3.42 17.58
CA THR A 6 -5.28 1.96 17.38
C THR A 6 -6.22 1.27 18.35
N LEU A 7 -6.18 1.60 19.65
CA LEU A 7 -7.08 1.02 20.64
C LEU A 7 -8.54 1.33 20.36
N TRP A 8 -8.85 2.57 20.01
CA TRP A 8 -10.20 2.98 19.64
C TRP A 8 -10.73 2.18 18.45
N LEU A 9 -9.94 2.06 17.39
CA LEU A 9 -10.31 1.30 16.19
C LEU A 9 -10.51 -0.19 16.50
N GLN A 10 -9.63 -0.73 17.34
CA GLN A 10 -9.68 -2.10 17.83
C GLN A 10 -10.87 -2.39 18.77
N GLY A 11 -11.41 -1.37 19.43
CA GLY A 11 -12.64 -1.45 20.22
C GLY A 11 -13.91 -1.41 19.37
N LEU A 12 -13.86 -0.77 18.20
CA LEU A 12 -14.98 -0.71 17.25
C LEU A 12 -15.15 -2.00 16.44
N ILE A 13 -14.05 -2.64 16.05
CA ILE A 13 -14.07 -3.79 15.16
C ILE A 13 -13.85 -5.08 15.99
N PRO A 14 -14.84 -6.01 16.02
CA PRO A 14 -14.72 -7.27 16.75
C PRO A 14 -13.64 -8.20 16.19
N ARG A 15 -13.04 -9.01 17.06
CA ARG A 15 -11.96 -9.96 16.71
C ARG A 15 -12.34 -11.03 15.66
N GLN A 16 -13.63 -11.29 15.45
CA GLN A 16 -14.07 -12.21 14.39
C GLN A 16 -13.62 -11.79 12.98
N PHE A 17 -13.29 -10.51 12.80
CA PHE A 17 -12.78 -9.97 11.53
C PHE A 17 -11.26 -10.09 11.37
N ASP A 18 -10.51 -10.51 12.40
CA ASP A 18 -9.04 -10.57 12.38
C ASP A 18 -8.52 -11.38 11.18
N THR A 19 -9.03 -12.59 10.99
CA THR A 19 -8.63 -13.47 9.89
C THR A 19 -8.98 -12.88 8.53
N VAL A 20 -10.20 -12.36 8.37
CA VAL A 20 -10.67 -11.80 7.10
C VAL A 20 -9.85 -10.57 6.70
N LEU A 21 -9.57 -9.69 7.66
CA LEU A 21 -8.76 -8.49 7.44
C LEU A 21 -7.28 -8.83 7.23
N SER A 22 -6.78 -9.89 7.87
CA SER A 22 -5.44 -10.43 7.60
C SER A 22 -5.33 -10.96 6.17
N ILE A 23 -6.31 -11.74 5.70
CA ILE A 23 -6.37 -12.24 4.31
C ILE A 23 -6.50 -11.08 3.32
N PHE A 24 -7.41 -10.13 3.58
CA PHE A 24 -7.59 -8.94 2.74
C PHE A 24 -6.27 -8.20 2.51
N SER A 25 -5.43 -8.20 3.54
CA SER A 25 -4.17 -7.48 3.47
C SER A 25 -3.08 -8.07 2.59
N ILE A 26 -3.22 -9.34 2.19
CA ILE A 26 -2.37 -9.96 1.17
C ILE A 26 -2.36 -9.11 -0.10
N LEU A 27 -3.49 -8.48 -0.42
CA LEU A 27 -3.61 -7.64 -1.61
C LEU A 27 -2.65 -6.45 -1.62
N GLY A 28 -2.20 -6.00 -0.44
CA GLY A 28 -1.21 -4.93 -0.29
C GLY A 28 0.23 -5.42 -0.20
N THR A 29 0.52 -6.71 -0.31
CA THR A 29 1.90 -7.21 -0.26
C THR A 29 2.68 -6.83 -1.51
N PHE A 30 4.00 -6.95 -1.44
CA PHE A 30 4.88 -6.64 -2.57
C PHE A 30 4.57 -7.53 -3.79
N GLU A 31 4.33 -8.81 -3.55
CA GLU A 31 4.09 -9.83 -4.56
C GLU A 31 2.81 -9.53 -5.34
N ILE A 32 1.69 -9.30 -4.65
CA ILE A 32 0.42 -9.02 -5.32
C ILE A 32 0.46 -7.67 -6.04
N ALA A 33 1.03 -6.64 -5.43
CA ALA A 33 1.12 -5.33 -6.06
C ALA A 33 2.04 -5.32 -7.29
N SER A 34 3.17 -6.03 -7.24
CA SER A 34 4.07 -6.16 -8.39
C SER A 34 3.46 -6.97 -9.53
N LEU A 35 2.71 -8.04 -9.23
CA LEU A 35 1.94 -8.78 -10.23
C LEU A 35 0.85 -7.91 -10.88
N ALA A 36 0.10 -7.14 -10.08
CA ALA A 36 -0.89 -6.20 -10.60
C ALA A 36 -0.25 -5.15 -11.52
N LEU A 37 0.90 -4.60 -11.11
CA LEU A 37 1.64 -3.64 -11.91
C LEU A 37 2.20 -4.25 -13.20
N ALA A 38 2.74 -5.47 -13.15
CA ALA A 38 3.22 -6.19 -14.32
C ALA A 38 2.08 -6.47 -15.31
N GLY A 39 0.90 -6.87 -14.82
CA GLY A 39 -0.30 -7.03 -15.63
C GLY A 39 -0.75 -5.72 -16.29
N LEU A 40 -0.74 -4.61 -15.54
CA LEU A 40 -1.02 -3.28 -16.08
C LEU A 40 -0.01 -2.88 -17.16
N PHE A 41 1.27 -3.08 -16.90
CA PHE A 41 2.36 -2.78 -17.84
C PHE A 41 2.21 -3.59 -19.13
N TYR A 42 1.97 -4.90 -19.01
CA TYR A 42 1.71 -5.78 -20.16
C TYR A 42 0.49 -5.32 -20.97
N TRP A 43 -0.61 -4.95 -20.31
CA TRP A 43 -1.81 -4.43 -20.96
C TRP A 43 -1.55 -3.12 -21.73
N LEU A 44 -0.78 -2.20 -21.17
CA LEU A 44 -0.39 -0.95 -21.85
C LEU A 44 0.56 -1.23 -23.02
N TRP A 45 1.51 -2.15 -22.86
CA TRP A 45 2.41 -2.57 -23.92
C TRP A 45 1.67 -3.18 -25.11
N ARG A 46 0.63 -3.99 -24.87
CA ARG A 46 -0.26 -4.52 -25.91
C ARG A 46 -0.99 -3.43 -26.71
N GLN A 47 -1.18 -2.25 -26.12
CA GLN A 47 -1.72 -1.06 -26.78
C GLN A 47 -0.64 -0.16 -27.41
N LYS A 48 0.61 -0.63 -27.49
CA LYS A 48 1.77 0.13 -27.99
C LYS A 48 2.08 1.39 -27.15
N LYS A 49 1.61 1.45 -25.91
CA LYS A 49 1.93 2.52 -24.96
C LYS A 49 3.17 2.14 -24.15
N ILE A 50 4.14 3.03 -24.09
CA ILE A 50 5.38 2.83 -23.34
C ILE A 50 5.21 3.45 -21.94
N ALA A 51 5.25 2.61 -20.89
CA ALA A 51 4.99 3.03 -19.52
C ALA A 51 6.11 2.62 -18.54
N TRP A 52 7.38 2.65 -18.98
CA TRP A 52 8.53 2.28 -18.16
C TRP A 52 8.65 3.10 -16.87
N SER A 53 8.18 4.35 -16.88
CA SER A 53 8.10 5.18 -15.67
C SER A 53 7.29 4.53 -14.55
N PHE A 54 6.28 3.72 -14.88
CA PHE A 54 5.46 3.05 -13.87
C PHE A 54 6.25 1.96 -13.13
N LEU A 55 7.21 1.30 -13.78
CA LEU A 55 8.09 0.34 -13.13
C LEU A 55 9.19 1.05 -12.35
N PHE A 56 9.79 2.08 -12.96
CA PHE A 56 10.87 2.86 -12.35
C PHE A 56 10.45 3.52 -11.02
N PHE A 57 9.33 4.27 -11.01
CA PHE A 57 8.88 4.94 -9.79
C PHE A 57 8.29 3.98 -8.75
N PHE A 58 7.82 2.80 -9.15
CA PHE A 58 7.49 1.74 -8.20
C PHE A 58 8.76 1.21 -7.52
N PHE A 59 9.85 1.00 -8.25
CA PHE A 59 11.13 0.61 -7.66
C PHE A 59 11.67 1.69 -6.69
N VAL A 60 11.66 2.96 -7.11
CA VAL A 60 12.09 4.09 -6.25
C VAL A 60 11.27 4.15 -4.96
N LEU A 61 9.95 3.94 -5.05
CA LEU A 61 9.08 3.86 -3.86
C LEU A 61 9.57 2.79 -2.87
N HIS A 62 9.97 1.61 -3.34
CA HIS A 62 10.45 0.53 -2.45
C HIS A 62 11.81 0.85 -1.85
N VAL A 63 12.70 1.49 -2.60
CA VAL A 63 13.96 1.98 -2.06
C VAL A 63 13.69 2.95 -0.91
N ILE A 64 12.77 3.92 -1.09
CA ILE A 64 12.41 4.87 -0.04
C ILE A 64 11.73 4.17 1.15
N GLU A 65 10.84 3.18 0.91
CA GLU A 65 10.25 2.37 1.99
C GLU A 65 11.33 1.69 2.84
N ILE A 66 12.28 1.01 2.18
CA ILE A 66 13.37 0.30 2.85
C ILE A 66 14.22 1.28 3.64
N LEU A 67 14.65 2.40 3.03
CA LEU A 67 15.43 3.41 3.72
C LEU A 67 14.68 3.97 4.94
N GLY A 68 13.38 4.24 4.83
CA GLY A 68 12.55 4.65 5.97
C GLY A 68 12.62 3.66 7.13
N LYS A 69 12.48 2.36 6.82
CA LYS A 69 12.53 1.28 7.81
C LYS A 69 13.89 1.07 8.48
N PHE A 70 14.98 1.52 7.86
CA PHE A 70 16.32 1.43 8.45
C PHE A 70 16.76 2.71 9.17
N PHE A 71 16.36 3.88 8.67
CA PHE A 71 16.92 5.15 9.11
C PHE A 71 15.97 6.03 9.92
N LEU A 72 14.65 5.80 9.85
CA LEU A 72 13.69 6.55 10.66
C LEU A 72 13.35 5.77 11.92
N ALA A 73 13.77 6.30 13.07
CA ALA A 73 13.50 5.73 14.39
C ALA A 73 12.03 5.87 14.78
N HIS A 74 11.17 5.11 14.11
CA HIS A 74 9.73 5.06 14.35
C HIS A 74 9.32 3.63 14.75
N PRO A 75 9.32 3.32 16.06
CA PRO A 75 9.15 1.95 16.53
C PRO A 75 7.79 1.37 16.16
N SER A 76 7.78 0.11 15.74
CA SER A 76 6.55 -0.61 15.39
C SER A 76 5.59 -0.74 16.58
N PRO A 77 4.28 -0.96 16.34
CA PRO A 77 3.35 -1.26 17.41
C PRO A 77 3.79 -2.44 18.27
N PRO A 78 3.55 -2.39 19.60
CA PRO A 78 3.95 -3.46 20.49
C PRO A 78 3.17 -4.75 20.18
N PRO A 79 3.76 -5.94 20.41
CA PRO A 79 3.12 -7.23 20.13
C PRO A 79 1.75 -7.41 20.78
N SER A 80 1.47 -6.73 21.90
CA SER A 80 0.18 -6.76 22.59
C SER A 80 -0.98 -6.19 21.76
N LEU A 81 -0.70 -5.35 20.77
CA LEU A 81 -1.69 -4.78 19.86
C LEU A 81 -1.85 -5.58 18.56
N VAL A 82 -0.93 -6.51 18.27
CA VAL A 82 -0.95 -7.26 17.02
C VAL A 82 -2.15 -8.22 17.03
N ARG A 83 -3.03 -8.05 16.04
CA ARG A 83 -4.17 -8.93 15.75
C ARG A 83 -4.00 -9.68 14.44
N PHE A 84 -2.86 -9.55 13.78
CA PHE A 84 -2.58 -10.27 12.55
C PHE A 84 -2.60 -11.78 12.79
N THR A 85 -3.57 -12.46 12.17
CA THR A 85 -3.75 -13.90 12.27
C THR A 85 -3.78 -14.45 10.85
N PHE A 86 -2.67 -15.04 10.44
CA PHE A 86 -2.58 -15.64 9.11
C PHE A 86 -2.26 -17.13 9.22
N PRO A 87 -3.17 -18.01 8.78
CA PRO A 87 -3.06 -19.45 9.02
C PRO A 87 -2.09 -20.17 8.07
N ILE A 88 -1.44 -19.46 7.14
CA ILE A 88 -0.59 -20.05 6.10
C ILE A 88 0.73 -19.30 6.01
N ASP A 89 1.86 -19.98 6.17
CA ASP A 89 3.17 -19.36 5.96
C ASP A 89 3.45 -19.18 4.46
N LEU A 90 3.02 -18.04 3.92
CA LEU A 90 3.38 -17.64 2.56
C LEU A 90 4.82 -17.10 2.57
N PRO A 91 5.66 -17.50 1.59
CA PRO A 91 6.99 -16.94 1.42
C PRO A 91 6.84 -15.47 0.98
N THR A 92 6.76 -14.59 1.98
CA THR A 92 6.53 -13.15 1.78
C THR A 92 7.85 -12.44 2.03
N ILE A 93 8.25 -11.55 1.12
CA ILE A 93 9.43 -10.71 1.33
C ILE A 93 9.06 -9.64 2.36
N LYS A 94 9.41 -9.90 3.62
CA LYS A 94 9.24 -8.95 4.73
C LYS A 94 10.60 -8.41 5.16
N VAL A 95 10.72 -7.08 5.15
CA VAL A 95 11.83 -6.40 5.80
C VAL A 95 11.55 -6.40 7.31
N THR A 96 12.28 -7.23 8.06
CA THR A 96 12.16 -7.32 9.52
C THR A 96 13.07 -6.27 10.17
N THR A 97 12.48 -5.15 10.55
CA THR A 97 13.13 -4.05 11.27
C THR A 97 12.33 -3.72 12.53
N SER A 98 12.98 -3.09 13.52
CA SER A 98 12.27 -2.55 14.70
C SER A 98 11.40 -1.34 14.38
N TYR A 99 11.50 -0.80 13.16
CA TYR A 99 10.76 0.36 12.68
C TYR A 99 9.70 -0.02 11.64
N SER A 100 8.54 0.63 11.72
CA SER A 100 7.37 0.35 10.88
C SER A 100 7.09 1.41 9.80
N PHE A 101 7.76 2.56 9.87
CA PHE A 101 7.50 3.69 8.98
C PHE A 101 8.31 3.61 7.67
N PRO A 102 7.72 3.93 6.50
CA PRO A 102 6.28 4.09 6.24
C PRO A 102 5.59 2.74 6.00
N SER A 103 4.26 2.74 5.98
CA SER A 103 3.47 1.56 5.62
C SER A 103 3.64 1.21 4.14
N GLY A 104 4.40 0.14 3.86
CA GLY A 104 4.62 -0.36 2.49
C GLY A 104 3.33 -0.81 1.81
N HIS A 105 2.41 -1.45 2.55
CA HIS A 105 1.12 -1.89 2.01
C HIS A 105 0.31 -0.71 1.50
N VAL A 106 0.20 0.35 2.31
CA VAL A 106 -0.55 1.55 1.93
C VAL A 106 0.17 2.29 0.82
N SER A 107 1.51 2.36 0.84
CA SER A 107 2.31 2.96 -0.23
C SER A 107 2.04 2.33 -1.60
N ARG A 108 2.10 1.00 -1.68
CA ARG A 108 1.86 0.24 -2.92
C ARG A 108 0.43 0.35 -3.42
N ILE A 109 -0.56 0.21 -2.52
CA ILE A 109 -1.97 0.35 -2.91
C ILE A 109 -2.26 1.78 -3.36
N THR A 110 -1.76 2.79 -2.66
CA THR A 110 -1.94 4.20 -3.07
C THR A 110 -1.33 4.45 -4.44
N TYR A 111 -0.12 3.93 -4.69
CA TYR A 111 0.53 4.00 -6.00
C TYR A 111 -0.34 3.44 -7.11
N LEU A 112 -0.85 2.20 -6.94
CA LEU A 112 -1.73 1.55 -7.91
C LEU A 112 -3.06 2.29 -8.10
N VAL A 113 -3.63 2.83 -7.01
CA VAL A 113 -4.87 3.62 -7.06
C VAL A 113 -4.67 4.91 -7.84
N VAL A 114 -3.55 5.62 -7.66
CA VAL A 114 -3.24 6.83 -8.43
C VAL A 114 -3.13 6.53 -9.93
N LEU A 115 -2.38 5.47 -10.29
CA LEU A 115 -2.29 5.05 -11.69
C LEU A 115 -3.65 4.62 -12.25
N GLY A 116 -4.40 3.84 -11.47
CA GLY A 116 -5.70 3.32 -11.89
C GLY A 116 -6.73 4.43 -12.09
N ILE A 117 -6.85 5.37 -11.16
CA ILE A 117 -7.74 6.51 -11.29
C ILE A 117 -7.38 7.29 -12.55
N PHE A 118 -6.10 7.54 -12.84
CA PHE A 118 -5.72 8.24 -14.07
C PHE A 118 -6.19 7.51 -15.34
N LEU A 119 -5.93 6.20 -15.42
CA LEU A 119 -6.24 5.38 -16.60
C LEU A 119 -7.75 5.15 -16.80
N TRP A 120 -8.52 5.07 -15.72
CA TRP A 120 -9.94 4.72 -15.75
C TRP A 120 -10.87 5.78 -15.15
N ARG A 121 -10.42 7.05 -15.02
CA ARG A 121 -11.19 8.18 -14.45
C ARG A 121 -12.59 8.39 -15.04
N LYS A 122 -12.82 7.97 -16.28
CA LYS A 122 -14.15 8.07 -16.93
C LYS A 122 -15.17 7.08 -16.34
N LYS A 123 -14.75 6.09 -15.57
CA LYS A 123 -15.60 5.08 -14.91
C LYS A 123 -15.73 5.43 -13.43
N ALA A 124 -16.77 6.20 -13.06
CA ALA A 124 -16.96 6.66 -11.68
C ALA A 124 -16.96 5.52 -10.65
N TRP A 125 -17.58 4.38 -10.97
CA TRP A 125 -17.59 3.19 -10.10
C TRP A 125 -16.18 2.68 -9.78
N PHE A 126 -15.24 2.75 -10.74
CA PHE A 126 -13.88 2.28 -10.56
C PHE A 126 -13.10 3.20 -9.62
N VAL A 127 -13.30 4.52 -9.76
CA VAL A 127 -12.70 5.52 -8.86
C VAL A 127 -13.19 5.31 -7.43
N LEU A 128 -14.50 5.17 -7.23
CA LEU A 128 -15.10 4.93 -5.93
C LEU A 128 -14.60 3.63 -5.30
N LEU A 129 -14.56 2.53 -6.07
CA LEU A 129 -14.07 1.24 -5.59
C LEU A 129 -12.58 1.32 -5.20
N SER A 130 -11.76 2.01 -5.98
CA SER A 130 -10.32 2.17 -5.72
C SER A 130 -10.07 2.96 -4.43
N LEU A 131 -10.83 4.03 -4.21
CA LEU A 131 -10.75 4.83 -2.98
C LEU A 131 -11.26 4.07 -1.76
N ALA A 132 -12.39 3.36 -1.89
CA ALA A 132 -12.91 2.51 -0.82
C ALA A 132 -11.91 1.41 -0.44
N PHE A 133 -11.28 0.79 -1.43
CA PHE A 133 -10.24 -0.20 -1.21
C PHE A 133 -9.03 0.37 -0.48
N LEU A 134 -8.55 1.56 -0.87
CA LEU A 134 -7.44 2.24 -0.21
C LEU A 134 -7.76 2.57 1.25
N ILE A 135 -8.95 3.12 1.52
CA ILE A 135 -9.41 3.44 2.87
C ILE A 135 -9.49 2.16 3.71
N LEU A 136 -10.06 1.08 3.17
CA LEU A 136 -10.14 -0.20 3.86
C LEU A 136 -8.75 -0.77 4.17
N MET A 137 -7.79 -0.69 3.23
CA MET A 137 -6.41 -1.10 3.45
C MET A 137 -5.75 -0.28 4.57
N ALA A 138 -5.91 1.04 4.56
CA ALA A 138 -5.40 1.93 5.59
C ALA A 138 -5.95 1.55 6.99
N ILE A 139 -7.27 1.40 7.11
CA ILE A 139 -7.93 0.96 8.35
C ILE A 139 -7.39 -0.40 8.80
N THR A 140 -7.27 -1.35 7.88
CA THR A 140 -6.81 -2.72 8.16
C THR A 140 -5.38 -2.74 8.71
N ARG A 141 -4.48 -1.85 8.27
CA ARG A 141 -3.10 -1.79 8.79
C ARG A 141 -3.03 -1.32 10.25
N VAL A 142 -3.84 -0.32 10.60
CA VAL A 142 -3.93 0.18 11.98
C VAL A 142 -4.66 -0.84 12.86
N TYR A 143 -5.79 -1.36 12.39
CA TYR A 143 -6.61 -2.33 13.11
C TYR A 143 -5.83 -3.58 13.51
N LEU A 144 -5.08 -4.17 12.56
CA LEU A 144 -4.29 -5.37 12.85
C LEU A 144 -3.07 -5.10 13.74
N GLY A 145 -2.79 -3.85 14.09
CA GLY A 145 -1.65 -3.49 14.92
C GLY A 145 -0.31 -3.70 14.24
N GLU A 146 -0.26 -3.74 12.89
CA GLU A 146 0.98 -3.88 12.13
C GLU A 146 1.67 -2.52 11.90
N HIS A 147 0.87 -1.45 11.88
CA HIS A 147 1.34 -0.09 11.60
C HIS A 147 0.57 0.93 12.43
N TRP A 148 1.22 2.03 12.76
CA TRP A 148 0.59 3.22 13.30
C TRP A 148 -0.18 4.00 12.22
N ALA A 149 -1.09 4.89 12.63
CA ALA A 149 -1.79 5.75 11.66
C ALA A 149 -0.83 6.74 10.99
N SER A 150 0.19 7.21 11.69
CA SER A 150 1.32 7.95 11.13
C SER A 150 2.05 7.18 10.01
N ASP A 151 2.33 5.88 10.18
CA ASP A 151 2.92 5.04 9.13
C ASP A 151 2.03 4.96 7.89
N VAL A 152 0.72 4.86 8.10
CA VAL A 152 -0.30 4.84 7.05
C VAL A 152 -0.32 6.17 6.28
N ILE A 153 -0.30 7.30 6.98
CA ILE A 153 -0.20 8.63 6.36
C ILE A 153 1.09 8.74 5.55
N GLY A 154 2.22 8.30 6.10
CA GLY A 154 3.50 8.25 5.39
C GLY A 154 3.40 7.44 4.10
N GLY A 155 2.70 6.30 4.14
CA GLY A 155 2.47 5.49 2.95
C GLY A 155 1.54 6.14 1.93
N LEU A 156 0.47 6.82 2.37
CA LEU A 156 -0.40 7.60 1.48
C LEU A 156 0.39 8.68 0.73
N VAL A 157 1.25 9.42 1.45
CA VAL A 157 2.10 10.46 0.88
C VAL A 157 3.10 9.87 -0.12
N LEU A 158 3.86 8.85 0.29
CA LEU A 158 4.88 8.23 -0.54
C LEU A 158 4.29 7.62 -1.83
N GLY A 159 3.20 6.88 -1.70
CA GLY A 159 2.50 6.27 -2.83
C GLY A 159 1.92 7.31 -3.78
N SER A 160 1.33 8.40 -3.24
CA SER A 160 0.76 9.48 -4.06
C SER A 160 1.83 10.22 -4.85
N ILE A 161 2.94 10.61 -4.20
CA ILE A 161 4.05 11.32 -4.87
C ILE A 161 4.65 10.43 -5.97
N SER A 162 4.95 9.17 -5.64
CA SER A 162 5.58 8.25 -6.60
C SER A 162 4.66 7.99 -7.79
N GLY A 163 3.36 7.78 -7.56
CA GLY A 163 2.37 7.57 -8.61
C GLY A 163 2.20 8.80 -9.48
N TRP A 164 2.15 9.99 -8.88
CA TRP A 164 2.06 11.25 -9.61
C TRP A 164 3.29 11.46 -10.50
N LEU A 165 4.50 11.26 -9.99
CA LEU A 165 5.73 11.38 -10.78
C LEU A 165 5.76 10.39 -11.96
N ALA A 166 5.30 9.16 -11.74
CA ALA A 166 5.17 8.17 -12.79
C ALA A 166 4.24 8.62 -13.92
N LEU A 167 3.11 9.23 -13.57
CA LEU A 167 2.12 9.78 -14.50
C LEU A 167 2.62 11.02 -15.24
N LEU A 168 3.32 11.93 -14.56
CA LEU A 168 3.94 13.11 -15.19
C LEU A 168 4.92 12.69 -16.27
N TYR A 169 5.83 11.77 -15.94
CA TYR A 169 6.80 11.28 -16.91
C TYR A 169 6.11 10.55 -18.07
N TYR A 170 5.12 9.70 -17.77
CA TYR A 170 4.35 8.98 -18.78
C TYR A 170 3.66 9.94 -19.75
N LYS A 171 2.98 10.98 -19.24
CA LYS A 171 2.28 11.95 -20.08
C LYS A 171 3.23 12.72 -21.00
N ASN A 172 4.39 13.14 -20.48
CA ASN A 172 5.36 13.94 -21.24
C ASN A 172 6.08 13.16 -22.36
N HIS A 173 5.98 11.82 -22.39
CA HIS A 173 6.66 10.96 -23.37
C HIS A 173 5.70 10.03 -24.14
N ALA A 174 4.40 10.13 -23.89
CA ALA A 174 3.36 9.38 -24.61
C ALA A 174 2.70 10.21 -25.73
N GLU A 175 3.15 11.46 -25.91
CA GLU A 175 2.89 12.34 -27.06
C GLU A 175 4.13 12.34 -27.97
#